data_AF-A0A0D7X6U8-F1
#
_entry.id   AF-A0A0D7X6U8-F1
#
_cell.length_a   1.000
_cell.length_b   1.000
_cell.length_c   1.000
_cell.angle_alpha   90.00
_cell.angle_beta   90.00
_cell.angle_gamma   90.00
#
_symmetry.space_group_name_H-M   'P 1'
#
loop_
_entity.id
_entity.type
_entity.pdbx_description
1 polymer ?
#
loop_
_entity_poly.entity_id
_entity_poly.type
_entity_poly.pdbx_seq_one_letter_code
_entity_poly.pdbx_strand_id
1 'polypeptide(L)' 'MAERTGISLAVLGAVERGNRTIEPDMLDIIAQTLEIEVRELTE' A
#
# COMPACT_ATOMS: atom_id res chain seq x y z
N MET A 1 -5.52 -6.52 -7.78
CA MET A 1 -5.12 -5.31 -7.01
C MET A 1 -3.62 -5.03 -7.10
N ALA A 2 -2.73 -6.01 -6.90
CA ALA A 2 -1.27 -5.81 -7.06
C ALA A 2 -0.79 -5.42 -8.48
N GLU A 3 -1.57 -5.75 -9.51
CA GLU A 3 -1.18 -5.51 -10.91
C GLU A 3 -1.31 -4.03 -11.33
N ARG A 4 -2.13 -3.24 -10.62
CA ARG A 4 -2.24 -1.79 -10.86
C ARG A 4 -1.20 -1.02 -10.07
N THR A 5 -0.93 -1.40 -8.82
CA THR A 5 -0.12 -0.63 -7.85
C THR A 5 1.40 -0.69 -8.05
N GLY A 6 1.91 -1.56 -8.93
CA GLY A 6 3.36 -1.80 -9.05
C GLY A 6 3.99 -2.37 -7.77
N ILE A 7 3.17 -2.72 -6.77
CA ILE A 7 3.59 -3.21 -5.47
C ILE A 7 3.32 -4.70 -5.44
N SER A 8 4.38 -5.47 -5.24
CA SER A 8 4.31 -6.92 -5.15
C SER A 8 3.32 -7.34 -4.07
N LEU A 9 2.46 -8.31 -4.40
CA LEU A 9 1.49 -8.91 -3.48
C LEU A 9 2.16 -9.44 -2.20
N ALA A 10 3.44 -9.85 -2.28
CA ALA A 10 4.22 -10.28 -1.12
C ALA A 10 4.50 -9.13 -0.13
N VAL A 11 4.70 -7.91 -0.64
CA VAL A 11 4.90 -6.71 0.18
C VAL A 11 3.59 -6.35 0.88
N LEU A 12 2.47 -6.35 0.15
CA LEU A 12 1.15 -6.07 0.72
C LEU A 12 0.82 -7.09 1.82
N GLY A 13 1.01 -8.38 1.55
CA GLY A 13 0.75 -9.44 2.53
C GLY A 13 1.67 -9.35 3.76
N ALA A 14 2.92 -8.88 3.62
CA ALA A 14 3.81 -8.69 4.77
C ALA A 14 3.33 -7.55 5.69
N VAL A 15 2.74 -6.51 5.10
CA VAL A 15 2.14 -5.39 5.82
C VAL A 15 0.87 -5.82 6.53
N GLU A 16 -0.05 -6.50 5.83
CA GLU A 16 -1.30 -7.01 6.42
C GLU A 16 -1.05 -7.94 7.62
N ARG A 17 0.07 -8.66 7.61
CA ARG A 17 0.49 -9.54 8.70
C ARG A 17 1.20 -8.81 9.86
N GLY A 18 1.37 -7.49 9.78
CA GLY A 18 2.07 -6.69 10.79
C GLY A 18 3.59 -6.90 10.84
N ASN A 19 4.16 -7.61 9.85
CA ASN A 19 5.58 -7.97 9.83
C ASN A 19 6.46 -6.92 9.14
N ARG A 20 5.86 -5.84 8.61
CA ARG A 20 6.58 -4.72 8.01
C ARG A 20 5.84 -3.41 8.26
N THR A 21 6.53 -2.43 8.81
CA THR A 21 6.07 -1.04 8.86
C THR A 21 6.15 -0.47 7.45
N ILE A 22 5.03 0.05 6.94
CA ILE A 22 5.03 0.81 5.68
C ILE A 22 5.65 2.19 5.95
N GLU A 23 6.63 2.56 5.14
CA GLU A 23 7.15 3.93 5.13
C GLU A 23 6.13 4.89 4.50
N PRO A 24 5.99 6.13 5.00
CA PRO A 24 5.00 7.10 4.50
C PRO A 24 5.00 7.24 2.97
N ASP A 25 6.18 7.30 2.37
CA ASP A 25 6.39 7.40 0.92
C ASP A 25 5.75 6.25 0.14
N MET A 26 5.65 5.07 0.76
CA MET A 26 5.05 3.89 0.14
C MET A 26 3.51 3.88 0.27
N LEU A 27 2.94 4.54 1.29
CA LEU A 27 1.48 4.80 1.32
C LEU A 27 1.06 5.76 0.21
N ASP A 28 1.85 6.81 -0.03
CA ASP A 28 1.60 7.77 -1.10
C ASP A 28 1.57 7.09 -2.48
N ILE A 29 2.52 6.18 -2.75
CA ILE A 29 2.56 5.41 -4.00
C ILE A 29 1.33 4.50 -4.14
N ILE A 30 0.91 3.83 -3.06
CA ILE A 30 -0.28 2.98 -3.06
C ILE A 30 -1.52 3.81 -3.37
N ALA A 31 -1.71 4.92 -2.66
CA ALA A 31 -2.88 5.79 -2.79
C ALA A 31 -2.97 6.40 -4.19
N GLN A 32 -1.87 6.96 -4.71
CA GLN A 32 -1.79 7.49 -6.08
C GLN A 32 -2.18 6.45 -7.12
N THR A 33 -1.73 5.20 -6.94
CA THR A 33 -1.99 4.18 -7.95
C THR A 33 -3.40 3.59 -7.88
N LEU A 34 -4.02 3.65 -6.69
CA LEU A 34 -5.43 3.32 -6.51
C LEU A 34 -6.36 4.49 -6.84
N GLU A 35 -5.79 5.68 -7.13
CA GLU A 35 -6.52 6.93 -7.39
C GLU A 35 -7.42 7.35 -6.22
N ILE A 36 -6.94 7.11 -5.00
CA ILE A 36 -7.57 7.47 -3.73
C ILE A 36 -6.63 8.34 -2.89
N GLU A 37 -7.13 8.91 -1.80
CA GLU A 37 -6.31 9.62 -0.83
C GLU A 37 -5.68 8.67 0.19
N VAL A 38 -4.48 9.02 0.69
CA VAL A 38 -3.76 8.20 1.69
C VAL A 38 -4.59 7.94 2.96
N ARG A 39 -5.45 8.88 3.36
CA ARG A 39 -6.35 8.71 4.51
C ARG A 39 -7.30 7.52 4.33
N GLU A 40 -7.68 7.21 3.09
CA GLU A 40 -8.57 6.10 2.74
C GLU A 40 -7.88 4.72 2.84
N LEU A 41 -6.57 4.67 3.08
CA LEU A 41 -5.85 3.42 3.38
C LEU A 41 -5.88 3.04 4.86
N THR A 42 -6.26 3.98 5.73
CA THR A 42 -6.22 3.84 7.19
C THR A 42 -7.58 3.89 7.87
N GLU A 43 -8.61 4.33 7.16
CA GLU A 43 -10.02 4.28 7.57
C GLU A 43 -10.70 3.00 7.09
#